data_AF-A0ABD6AGC7-F1
#
_entry.id   AF-A0ABD6AGC7-F1
#
_cell.length_a   1.000
_cell.length_b   1.000
_cell.length_c   1.000
_cell.angle_alpha   90.00
_cell.angle_beta   90.00
_cell.angle_gamma   90.00
#
_symmetry.space_group_name_H-M   'P 1'
#
loop_
_entity.id
_entity.type
_entity.pdbx_description
1 polymer ?
#
loop_
_entity_poly.entity_id
_entity_poly.type
_entity_poly.pdbx_seq_one_letter_code
_entity_poly.pdbx_strand_id
1 'polypeptide(L)'
;MPEQPAYHEHVLDASDVCNSCHRVIRVERQNPTRGGLTREYETHHERHRDHTVVDYGPADTVSDQQGTFCDRCGTESPWDRYWDDHRTDAHELATALGWLDDTDEPATTPCQERAVSPAKFRELLKATIRTLDEKGVTLHRKTLAREALRRRRDGEHVDDCLGEATEAAIRRAVTREDAAPDQVRGELPA
;
A
#
# COMPACT_ATOMS: atom_id res chain seq x y z
N MET A 1 -15.26 16.75 -9.43
CA MET A 1 -14.09 16.32 -8.65
C MET A 1 -13.57 15.08 -9.34
N PRO A 2 -12.35 15.04 -9.89
CA PRO A 2 -11.81 13.79 -10.40
C PRO A 2 -11.81 12.79 -9.25
N GLU A 3 -12.37 11.60 -9.48
CA GLU A 3 -12.26 10.47 -8.56
C GLU A 3 -10.76 10.22 -8.35
N GLN A 4 -10.34 10.12 -7.09
CA GLN A 4 -8.94 9.80 -6.80
C GLN A 4 -8.64 8.42 -7.42
N PRO A 5 -7.43 8.20 -7.96
CA PRO A 5 -7.10 6.89 -8.52
C PRO A 5 -7.30 5.80 -7.48
N ALA A 6 -7.81 4.64 -7.88
CA ALA A 6 -8.16 3.56 -6.94
C ALA A 6 -6.96 3.08 -6.09
N TYR A 7 -5.74 3.24 -6.62
CA TYR A 7 -4.51 3.00 -5.88
C TYR A 7 -4.31 3.95 -4.69
N HIS A 8 -4.63 5.23 -4.86
CA HIS A 8 -4.56 6.20 -3.79
C HIS A 8 -5.58 5.88 -2.71
N GLU A 9 -6.84 5.73 -3.11
CA GLU A 9 -7.95 5.48 -2.20
C GLU A 9 -7.77 4.20 -1.37
N HIS A 10 -7.37 3.10 -2.01
CA HIS A 10 -7.37 1.79 -1.36
C HIS A 10 -6.00 1.34 -0.83
N VAL A 11 -4.90 1.99 -1.22
CA VAL A 11 -3.54 1.57 -0.82
C VAL A 11 -2.73 2.69 -0.19
N LEU A 12 -2.52 3.83 -0.86
CA LEU A 12 -1.59 4.86 -0.35
C LEU A 12 -2.17 5.72 0.76
N ASP A 13 -3.41 6.18 0.58
CA ASP A 13 -4.12 7.07 1.50
C ASP A 13 -5.00 6.27 2.48
N ALA A 14 -4.86 4.94 2.46
CA ALA A 14 -5.66 4.04 3.24
C ALA A 14 -5.02 3.77 4.61
N SER A 15 -5.63 4.28 5.68
CA SER A 15 -5.09 4.18 7.05
C SER A 15 -4.96 2.76 7.61
N ASP A 16 -5.57 1.79 6.93
CA ASP A 16 -5.55 0.37 7.26
C ASP A 16 -4.46 -0.41 6.52
N VAL A 17 -3.76 0.21 5.56
CA VAL A 17 -2.71 -0.40 4.75
C VAL A 17 -1.35 0.19 5.13
N CYS A 18 -0.33 -0.67 5.20
CA CYS A 18 1.04 -0.23 5.46
C CYS A 18 1.71 0.28 4.18
N ASN A 19 2.10 1.56 4.14
CA ASN A 19 2.77 2.19 2.99
C ASN A 19 4.15 1.61 2.69
N SER A 20 4.78 0.97 3.67
CA SER A 20 6.07 0.29 3.52
C SER A 20 5.99 -1.08 2.84
N CYS A 21 4.87 -1.81 2.95
CA CYS A 21 4.76 -3.18 2.40
C CYS A 21 3.45 -3.50 1.66
N HIS A 22 2.52 -2.55 1.58
CA HIS A 22 1.19 -2.62 0.99
C HIS A 22 0.31 -3.75 1.54
N ARG A 23 0.51 -4.20 2.79
CA ARG A 23 -0.38 -5.16 3.46
C ARG A 23 -1.44 -4.43 4.30
N VAL A 24 -2.63 -5.01 4.41
CA VAL A 24 -3.66 -4.59 5.37
C VAL A 24 -3.17 -4.90 6.78
N ILE A 25 -2.99 -3.89 7.62
CA ILE A 25 -2.50 -4.00 9.00
C ILE A 25 -3.56 -3.62 10.04
N ARG A 26 -4.68 -3.01 9.62
CA ARG A 26 -5.83 -2.73 10.48
C ARG A 26 -7.11 -3.23 9.84
N VAL A 27 -8.11 -3.55 10.65
CA VAL A 27 -9.42 -4.02 10.22
C VAL A 27 -10.47 -3.14 10.84
N GLU A 28 -11.42 -2.68 10.04
CA GLU A 28 -12.59 -1.96 10.53
C GLU A 28 -13.50 -2.92 11.30
N ARG A 29 -13.80 -2.56 12.56
CA ARG A 29 -14.68 -3.31 13.46
C ARG A 29 -15.87 -2.44 13.81
N GLN A 30 -17.06 -3.00 13.66
CA GLN A 30 -18.31 -2.38 14.13
C GLN A 30 -18.58 -2.87 15.55
N ASN A 31 -18.55 -1.96 16.51
CA ASN A 31 -19.00 -2.25 17.87
C ASN A 31 -20.40 -1.67 18.08
N PRO A 32 -21.33 -2.41 18.71
CA PRO A 32 -22.60 -1.84 19.11
C PRO A 32 -22.35 -0.82 20.22
N THR A 33 -22.78 0.43 20.04
CA THR A 33 -22.62 1.48 21.05
C THR A 33 -23.43 1.11 22.29
N ARG A 34 -22.80 1.16 23.46
CA ARG A 34 -23.44 0.86 24.76
C ARG A 34 -24.27 2.07 25.23
N GLY A 35 -25.25 2.49 24.43
CA GLY A 35 -26.15 3.60 24.71
C GLY A 35 -27.61 3.17 24.52
N GLY A 36 -28.40 3.17 25.61
CA GLY A 36 -29.77 2.69 25.59
C GLY A 36 -30.71 3.62 24.84
N LEU A 37 -31.02 3.30 23.58
CA LEU A 37 -32.38 3.24 22.98
C LEU A 37 -32.29 3.03 21.45
N THR A 38 -31.18 3.40 20.81
CA THR A 38 -30.90 3.21 19.38
C THR A 38 -29.62 2.39 19.20
N ARG A 39 -29.64 1.38 18.32
CA ARG A 39 -28.41 0.63 17.95
C ARG A 39 -27.60 1.49 16.99
N GLU A 40 -26.84 2.41 17.55
CA GLU A 40 -25.79 3.11 16.80
C GLU A 40 -24.57 2.18 16.73
N TYR A 41 -23.97 2.09 15.55
CA TYR A 41 -22.74 1.34 15.32
C TYR A 41 -21.62 2.35 15.13
N GLU A 42 -20.61 2.28 15.98
CA GLU A 42 -19.37 3.00 15.79
C GLU A 42 -18.37 2.07 15.09
N THR A 43 -17.81 2.54 13.98
CA THR A 43 -16.69 1.88 13.33
C THR A 43 -15.39 2.39 13.91
N HIS A 44 -14.49 1.46 14.22
CA HIS A 44 -13.13 1.78 14.65
C HIS A 44 -12.15 0.79 14.02
N HIS A 45 -10.91 1.20 13.85
CA HIS A 45 -9.86 0.34 13.34
C HIS A 45 -9.19 -0.42 14.49
N GLU A 46 -9.26 -1.75 14.47
CA GLU A 46 -8.47 -2.62 15.33
C GLU A 46 -7.26 -3.14 14.55
N ARG A 47 -6.19 -3.55 15.24
CA ARG A 47 -5.04 -4.19 14.59
C ARG A 47 -5.44 -5.49 13.89
N HIS A 48 -4.84 -5.76 12.72
CA HIS A 48 -4.94 -7.06 12.06
C HIS A 48 -4.01 -8.05 12.75
N ARG A 49 -4.57 -9.01 13.51
CA ARG A 49 -3.80 -9.90 14.39
C ARG A 49 -2.76 -10.76 13.67
N ASP A 50 -3.01 -11.13 12.41
CA ASP A 50 -2.08 -11.98 11.63
C ASP A 50 -1.00 -11.18 10.89
N HIS A 51 -1.15 -9.86 10.77
CA HIS A 51 -0.21 -9.00 10.04
C HIS A 51 0.49 -7.99 10.96
N THR A 52 0.18 -8.02 12.25
CA THR A 52 0.75 -7.13 13.26
C THR A 52 1.17 -7.89 14.51
N VAL A 53 2.32 -7.51 15.05
CA VAL A 53 2.83 -7.96 16.33
C VAL A 53 2.78 -6.81 17.33
N VAL A 54 2.45 -7.11 18.59
CA VAL A 54 2.58 -6.15 19.68
C VAL A 54 3.92 -6.44 20.33
N ASP A 55 4.85 -5.51 20.23
CA ASP A 55 6.22 -5.66 20.71
C ASP A 55 6.74 -4.35 21.31
N TYR A 56 7.99 -4.34 21.75
CA TYR A 56 8.67 -3.16 22.28
C TYR A 56 9.68 -2.62 21.28
N GLY A 57 9.59 -1.32 21.00
CA GLY A 57 10.58 -0.62 20.18
C GLY A 57 11.85 -0.29 20.98
N PRO A 58 12.94 0.12 20.30
CA PRO A 58 14.10 0.68 20.98
C PRO A 58 13.69 1.96 21.69
N ALA A 59 13.81 1.99 23.02
CA ALA A 59 13.39 3.12 23.84
C ALA A 59 14.38 3.39 24.98
N ASP A 60 14.48 4.66 25.38
CA ASP A 60 15.47 5.13 26.37
C ASP A 60 15.13 4.72 27.81
N THR A 61 13.88 4.32 28.09
CA THR A 61 13.49 3.77 29.40
C THR A 61 12.66 2.49 29.29
N VAL A 62 12.72 1.64 30.33
CA VAL A 62 12.02 0.32 30.41
C VAL A 62 10.49 0.46 30.40
N SER A 63 9.98 1.65 30.69
CA SER A 63 8.57 2.04 30.62
C SER A 63 8.13 2.50 29.22
N ASP A 64 9.08 2.70 28.30
CA ASP A 64 8.78 3.38 27.04
C ASP A 64 8.29 2.41 25.97
N GLN A 65 6.96 2.44 25.89
CA GLN A 65 6.07 2.23 24.75
C GLN A 65 6.10 0.86 24.06
N GLN A 66 5.13 0.05 24.49
CA GLN A 66 4.58 -1.05 23.69
C GLN A 66 3.85 -0.48 22.47
N GLY A 67 4.30 -0.88 21.28
CA GLY A 67 3.73 -0.48 19.99
C GLY A 67 3.06 -1.63 19.26
N THR A 68 2.35 -1.33 18.18
CA THR A 68 1.85 -2.35 17.23
C THR A 68 2.62 -2.22 15.93
N PHE A 69 3.43 -3.22 15.60
CA PHE A 69 4.32 -3.22 14.44
C PHE A 69 3.80 -4.15 13.35
N CYS A 70 4.02 -3.80 12.09
CA CYS A 70 3.80 -4.71 10.98
C CYS A 70 4.76 -5.90 11.09
N ASP A 71 4.22 -7.12 10.97
CA ASP A 71 4.97 -8.38 11.06
C ASP A 71 6.09 -8.51 10.00
N ARG A 72 5.93 -7.80 8.87
CA ARG A 72 6.80 -7.93 7.70
C ARG A 72 7.87 -6.85 7.60
N CYS A 73 7.48 -5.59 7.75
CA CYS A 73 8.41 -4.47 7.63
C CYS A 73 8.86 -3.90 8.98
N GLY A 74 8.24 -4.31 10.10
CA GLY A 74 8.59 -3.82 11.43
C GLY A 74 8.16 -2.37 11.69
N THR A 75 7.44 -1.75 10.76
CA THR A 75 6.95 -0.38 10.90
C THR A 75 5.78 -0.28 11.87
N GLU A 76 5.77 0.74 12.72
CA GLU A 76 4.68 0.98 13.67
C GLU A 76 3.49 1.70 13.03
N SER A 77 3.74 2.73 12.22
CA SER A 77 2.68 3.49 11.57
C SER A 77 2.32 2.90 10.21
N PRO A 78 1.03 2.89 9.83
CA PRO A 78 0.63 2.65 8.44
C PRO A 78 1.31 3.62 7.46
N TRP A 79 1.59 4.83 7.94
CA TRP A 79 2.10 5.92 7.11
C TRP A 79 3.61 5.92 6.97
N ASP A 80 4.37 5.19 7.81
CA ASP A 80 5.81 5.25 7.64
C ASP A 80 6.20 4.46 6.39
N ARG A 81 7.11 5.08 5.66
CA ARG A 81 7.70 4.54 4.45
C ARG A 81 9.21 4.66 4.57
N TYR A 82 9.87 3.51 4.69
CA TYR A 82 11.33 3.48 4.84
C TYR A 82 12.08 3.50 3.51
N TRP A 83 11.37 3.32 2.39
CA TRP A 83 11.89 3.45 1.02
C TRP A 83 11.15 4.59 0.33
N ASP A 84 11.83 5.35 -0.52
CA ASP A 84 11.20 6.42 -1.29
C ASP A 84 12.03 6.76 -2.53
N ASP A 85 11.50 6.45 -3.71
CA ASP A 85 12.18 6.73 -4.97
C ASP A 85 12.12 8.25 -5.30
N HIS A 86 11.24 9.05 -4.69
CA HIS A 86 11.18 10.51 -4.88
C HIS A 86 12.37 11.25 -4.25
N ARG A 87 13.05 10.63 -3.28
CA ARG A 87 14.09 11.29 -2.49
C ARG A 87 15.44 11.43 -3.17
N THR A 88 15.62 10.83 -4.34
CA THR A 88 16.89 10.90 -5.08
C THR A 88 17.07 12.30 -5.67
N ASP A 89 16.09 12.78 -6.44
CA ASP A 89 16.19 14.05 -7.17
C ASP A 89 16.18 15.26 -6.23
N ALA A 90 15.31 15.27 -5.21
CA ALA A 90 15.21 16.38 -4.27
C ALA A 90 16.46 16.54 -3.39
N HIS A 91 17.15 15.43 -3.09
CA HIS A 91 18.40 15.48 -2.34
C HIS A 91 19.55 15.99 -3.21
N GLU A 92 19.68 15.47 -4.45
CA GLU A 92 20.67 15.97 -5.40
C GLU A 92 20.51 17.47 -5.66
N LEU A 93 19.27 17.94 -5.83
CA LEU A 93 18.95 19.36 -5.97
C LEU A 93 19.27 20.16 -4.69
N ALA A 94 18.89 19.69 -3.51
CA ALA A 94 19.17 20.36 -2.25
C ALA A 94 20.67 20.47 -1.98
N THR A 95 21.44 19.42 -2.29
CA THR A 95 22.91 19.43 -2.25
C THR A 95 23.48 20.40 -3.28
N ALA A 96 23.03 20.36 -4.54
CA ALA A 96 23.50 21.26 -5.59
C ALA A 96 23.20 22.75 -5.31
N LEU A 97 22.11 23.03 -4.57
CA LEU A 97 21.72 24.37 -4.15
C LEU A 97 22.40 24.84 -2.86
N GLY A 98 23.24 24.00 -2.22
CA GLY A 98 23.93 24.32 -0.97
C GLY A 98 22.98 24.47 0.23
N TRP A 99 21.77 23.91 0.15
CA TRP A 99 20.77 23.98 1.24
C TRP A 99 21.07 23.02 2.39
N LEU A 100 22.05 22.14 2.20
CA LEU A 100 22.50 21.13 3.16
C LEU A 100 23.91 21.40 3.71
N ASP A 101 24.57 22.48 3.25
CA ASP A 101 25.85 22.94 3.79
C ASP A 101 25.60 23.37 5.26
N ASP A 102 26.37 22.84 6.21
CA ASP A 102 26.26 23.03 7.69
C ASP A 102 25.34 22.08 8.46
N THR A 103 24.67 21.12 7.83
CA THR A 103 24.16 19.97 8.58
C THR A 103 25.33 19.07 8.88
N ASP A 104 25.69 18.87 10.17
CA ASP A 104 26.51 17.73 10.59
C ASP A 104 25.86 16.50 9.97
N GLU A 105 26.42 16.00 8.86
CA GLU A 105 25.89 14.79 8.23
C GLU A 105 25.90 13.75 9.34
N PRO A 106 24.74 13.20 9.78
CA PRO A 106 24.83 11.96 10.49
C PRO A 106 25.53 11.03 9.50
N ALA A 107 26.72 10.54 9.86
CA ALA A 107 27.58 9.70 9.00
C ALA A 107 26.81 8.52 8.36
N THR A 108 25.64 8.22 8.93
CA THR A 108 24.50 7.60 8.29
C THR A 108 23.22 8.31 8.78
N THR A 109 22.50 9.08 7.97
CA THR A 109 21.05 9.22 8.23
C THR A 109 20.50 7.81 8.12
N PRO A 110 19.92 7.19 9.16
CA PRO A 110 19.57 5.77 9.17
C PRO A 110 18.31 5.47 8.33
N CYS A 111 17.98 6.30 7.33
CA CYS A 111 16.94 6.01 6.36
C CYS A 111 17.50 5.06 5.29
N GLN A 112 17.24 3.78 5.51
CA GLN A 112 17.64 2.62 4.72
C GLN A 112 17.26 2.72 3.22
N GLU A 113 18.06 2.08 2.35
CA GLU A 113 17.94 1.95 0.88
C GLU A 113 16.96 2.90 0.15
N ARG A 114 17.51 4.01 -0.38
CA ARG A 114 16.79 5.04 -1.16
C ARG A 114 16.15 4.58 -2.47
N ALA A 115 16.56 3.44 -3.04
CA ALA A 115 16.08 2.99 -4.35
C ALA A 115 15.42 1.61 -4.28
N VAL A 116 14.20 1.50 -4.81
CA VAL A 116 13.44 0.24 -4.81
C VAL A 116 14.02 -0.72 -5.84
N SER A 117 14.67 -1.80 -5.36
CA SER A 117 15.19 -2.86 -6.23
C SER A 117 14.08 -3.55 -7.05
N PRO A 118 14.40 -4.13 -8.23
CA PRO A 118 13.41 -4.87 -9.02
C PRO A 118 12.76 -6.04 -8.25
N ALA A 119 13.49 -6.64 -7.31
CA ALA A 119 12.94 -7.68 -6.44
C ALA A 119 11.91 -7.10 -5.46
N LYS A 120 12.26 -6.00 -4.78
CA LYS A 120 11.35 -5.30 -3.87
C LYS A 120 10.11 -4.78 -4.58
N PHE A 121 10.24 -4.21 -5.78
CA PHE A 121 9.10 -3.77 -6.58
C PHE A 121 8.14 -4.92 -6.91
N ARG A 122 8.66 -6.10 -7.27
CA ARG A 122 7.83 -7.29 -7.50
C ARG A 122 7.09 -7.74 -6.24
N GLU A 123 7.69 -7.58 -5.07
CA GLU A 123 7.01 -7.87 -3.80
C GLU A 123 5.89 -6.87 -3.50
N LEU A 124 6.15 -5.57 -3.70
CA LEU A 124 5.16 -4.52 -3.53
C LEU A 124 3.99 -4.74 -4.48
N LEU A 125 4.26 -5.03 -5.76
CA LEU A 125 3.25 -5.34 -6.77
C LEU A 125 2.35 -6.52 -6.34
N LYS A 126 2.94 -7.61 -5.84
CA LYS A 126 2.17 -8.77 -5.34
C LYS A 126 1.32 -8.40 -4.13
N ALA A 127 1.86 -7.59 -3.22
CA ALA A 127 1.13 -7.12 -2.04
C ALA A 127 -0.03 -6.20 -2.44
N THR A 128 0.19 -5.26 -3.36
CA THR A 128 -0.85 -4.40 -3.93
C THR A 128 -1.99 -5.20 -4.54
N ILE A 129 -1.69 -6.21 -5.38
CA ILE A 129 -2.73 -7.07 -5.97
C ILE A 129 -3.53 -7.77 -4.85
N ARG A 130 -2.84 -8.36 -3.86
CA ARG A 130 -3.50 -9.06 -2.75
C ARG A 130 -4.40 -8.12 -1.93
N THR A 131 -3.93 -6.91 -1.63
CA THR A 131 -4.68 -5.93 -0.86
C THR A 131 -5.89 -5.39 -1.62
N LEU A 132 -5.74 -5.12 -2.92
CA LEU A 132 -6.87 -4.72 -3.75
C LEU A 132 -7.91 -5.84 -3.88
N ASP A 133 -7.46 -7.10 -4.03
CA ASP A 133 -8.35 -8.27 -4.00
C ASP A 133 -9.08 -8.40 -2.65
N GLU A 134 -8.38 -8.20 -1.53
CA GLU A 134 -8.92 -8.27 -0.16
C GLU A 134 -9.95 -7.16 0.11
N LYS A 135 -9.73 -5.97 -0.45
CA LYS A 135 -10.67 -4.84 -0.42
C LYS A 135 -11.82 -4.96 -1.42
N GLY A 136 -11.86 -6.04 -2.21
CA GLY A 136 -12.95 -6.30 -3.15
C GLY A 136 -12.92 -5.45 -4.43
N VAL A 137 -11.77 -4.89 -4.79
CA VAL A 137 -11.61 -4.09 -6.01
C VAL A 137 -11.52 -5.00 -7.23
N THR A 138 -12.48 -4.88 -8.15
CA THR A 138 -12.47 -5.66 -9.40
C THR A 138 -11.37 -5.18 -10.35
N LEU A 139 -10.36 -6.03 -10.60
CA LEU A 139 -9.23 -5.69 -11.47
C LEU A 139 -8.71 -6.87 -12.28
N HIS A 140 -8.18 -6.59 -13.48
CA HIS A 140 -7.55 -7.61 -14.31
C HIS A 140 -6.06 -7.80 -13.92
N ARG A 141 -5.79 -8.77 -13.03
CA ARG A 141 -4.46 -9.01 -12.42
C ARG A 141 -3.29 -9.06 -13.41
N LYS A 142 -3.48 -9.73 -14.56
CA LYS A 142 -2.43 -9.85 -15.59
C LYS A 142 -2.12 -8.50 -16.24
N THR A 143 -3.11 -7.62 -16.40
CA THR A 143 -2.89 -6.28 -16.94
C THR A 143 -2.10 -5.45 -15.94
N LEU A 144 -2.52 -5.45 -14.68
CA LEU A 144 -1.82 -4.72 -13.61
C LEU A 144 -0.33 -5.11 -13.57
N ALA A 145 -0.04 -6.41 -13.47
CA ALA A 145 1.34 -6.89 -13.40
C ALA A 145 2.17 -6.52 -14.63
N ARG A 146 1.60 -6.64 -15.83
CA ARG A 146 2.30 -6.33 -17.08
C ARG A 146 2.58 -4.83 -17.22
N GLU A 147 1.59 -3.98 -16.96
CA GLU A 147 1.73 -2.52 -17.09
C GLU A 147 2.71 -1.98 -16.04
N ALA A 148 2.58 -2.41 -14.78
CA ALA A 148 3.47 -2.00 -13.70
C ALA A 148 4.94 -2.38 -13.98
N LEU A 149 5.19 -3.61 -14.45
CA LEU A 149 6.55 -4.06 -14.78
C LEU A 149 7.12 -3.38 -16.03
N ARG A 150 6.27 -3.00 -17.00
CA ARG A 150 6.72 -2.23 -18.17
C ARG A 150 7.19 -0.84 -17.73
N ARG A 151 6.33 -0.09 -17.04
CA ARG A 151 6.65 1.26 -16.55
C ARG A 151 7.87 1.29 -15.64
N ARG A 152 8.01 0.29 -14.76
CA ARG A 152 9.19 0.21 -13.90
C ARG A 152 10.49 -0.01 -14.68
N ARG A 153 10.42 -0.71 -15.81
CA ARG A 153 11.57 -0.86 -16.73
C ARG A 153 11.89 0.45 -17.44
N ASP A 154 10.88 1.25 -17.72
CA ASP A 154 10.99 2.55 -18.38
C ASP A 154 11.51 3.65 -17.43
N GLY A 155 11.74 3.32 -16.16
CA GLY A 155 12.34 4.21 -15.16
C GLY A 155 11.33 5.03 -14.36
N GLU A 156 10.03 4.74 -14.48
CA GLU A 156 9.00 5.45 -13.73
C GLU A 156 9.05 5.13 -12.22
N HIS A 157 8.53 6.08 -11.43
CA HIS A 157 8.41 5.97 -9.98
C HIS A 157 7.47 4.82 -9.58
N VAL A 158 7.69 4.23 -8.41
CA VAL A 158 6.90 3.07 -7.94
C VAL A 158 5.41 3.39 -7.86
N ASP A 159 5.06 4.53 -7.28
CA ASP A 159 3.66 4.92 -7.08
C ASP A 159 2.97 5.22 -8.41
N ASP A 160 3.66 5.89 -9.35
CA ASP A 160 3.13 6.14 -10.70
C ASP A 160 2.93 4.82 -11.45
N CYS A 161 3.90 3.91 -11.36
CA CYS A 161 3.81 2.57 -11.95
C CYS A 161 2.57 1.82 -11.44
N LEU A 162 2.35 1.81 -10.13
CA LEU A 162 1.26 1.06 -9.49
C LEU A 162 -0.09 1.75 -9.68
N GLY A 163 -0.15 3.07 -9.55
CA GLY A 163 -1.36 3.87 -9.75
C GLY A 163 -1.90 3.70 -11.14
N GLU A 164 -1.08 4.01 -12.15
CA GLU A 164 -1.50 3.93 -13.54
C GLU A 164 -1.74 2.48 -14.01
N ALA A 165 -1.05 1.49 -13.43
CA ALA A 165 -1.29 0.09 -13.75
C ALA A 165 -2.61 -0.42 -13.14
N THR A 166 -2.97 0.07 -11.96
CA THR A 166 -4.25 -0.22 -11.30
C THR A 166 -5.40 0.32 -12.14
N GLU A 167 -5.32 1.56 -12.58
CA GLU A 167 -6.33 2.18 -13.45
C GLU A 167 -6.50 1.44 -14.78
N ALA A 168 -5.38 1.05 -15.42
CA ALA A 168 -5.43 0.26 -16.65
C ALA A 168 -6.07 -1.13 -16.41
N ALA A 169 -5.85 -1.73 -15.24
CA ALA A 169 -6.39 -3.04 -14.89
C ALA A 169 -7.89 -2.99 -14.57
N ILE A 170 -8.36 -1.93 -13.91
CA ILE A 170 -9.78 -1.69 -13.62
C ILE A 170 -10.53 -1.43 -14.93
N ARG A 171 -10.04 -0.50 -15.77
CA ARG A 171 -10.62 -0.24 -17.10
C ARG A 171 -10.72 -1.50 -17.95
N ARG A 172 -9.71 -2.37 -17.90
CA ARG A 172 -9.73 -3.66 -18.60
C ARG A 172 -10.73 -4.66 -18.01
N ALA A 173 -10.96 -4.63 -16.70
CA ALA A 173 -11.92 -5.51 -16.06
C ALA A 173 -13.35 -5.12 -16.44
N VAL A 174 -13.70 -3.83 -16.30
CA VAL A 174 -15.02 -3.29 -16.66
C VAL A 174 -15.36 -3.56 -18.13
N THR A 175 -14.45 -3.23 -19.04
CA THR A 175 -14.67 -3.47 -20.49
C THR A 175 -14.78 -4.96 -20.87
N ARG A 176 -14.27 -5.88 -20.03
CA ARG A 176 -14.43 -7.32 -20.24
C ARG A 176 -15.78 -7.83 -19.73
N GLU A 177 -16.27 -7.27 -18.63
CA GLU A 177 -17.60 -7.58 -18.08
C GLU A 177 -18.71 -7.14 -19.04
N ASP A 178 -18.57 -5.96 -19.65
CA ASP A 178 -19.49 -5.46 -20.67
C ASP A 178 -19.50 -6.30 -21.96
N ALA A 179 -18.40 -7.01 -22.24
CA ALA A 179 -18.25 -7.86 -23.41
C ALA A 179 -18.79 -9.29 -23.21
N ALA A 180 -19.40 -9.60 -22.06
CA ALA A 180 -19.97 -10.91 -21.78
C ALA A 180 -21.49 -10.86 -21.54
N PRO A 181 -22.26 -11.08 -22.62
CA PRO A 181 -23.40 -11.98 -22.53
C PRO A 181 -23.22 -13.14 -23.51
N ASP A 182 -23.60 -14.33 -23.03
CA ASP A 182 -23.84 -15.56 -23.80
C ASP A 182 -22.62 -16.47 -24.09
N GLN A 183 -22.28 -17.31 -23.11
CA GLN A 183 -21.79 -18.67 -23.40
C GLN A 183 -22.74 -19.69 -22.77
N VAL A 184 -23.85 -19.91 -23.48
CA VAL A 184 -24.35 -21.22 -23.92
C VAL A 184 -24.08 -22.38 -22.95
N ARG A 185 -25.18 -22.81 -22.32
CA ARG A 185 -25.41 -24.16 -21.82
C ARG A 185 -24.91 -25.20 -22.83
N GLY A 186 -23.72 -25.74 -22.61
CA GLY A 186 -23.22 -26.92 -23.31
C GLY A 186 -23.89 -28.17 -22.77
N GLU A 187 -24.74 -28.77 -23.59
CA GLU A 187 -25.44 -30.03 -23.38
C GLU A 187 -24.46 -31.19 -23.10
N LEU A 188 -24.81 -32.03 -22.13
CA LEU A 188 -24.19 -33.33 -21.89
C LEU A 188 -24.84 -34.38 -22.81
N PRO A 189 -24.09 -35.09 -23.67
CA PRO A 189 -24.64 -36.26 -24.35
C PRO A 189 -24.72 -37.46 -23.39
N ALA A 190 -25.78 -38.26 -23.58
CA ALA A 190 -26.21 -39.41 -22.79
C ALA A 190 -25.34 -40.67 -22.97
#